data_AF-A0A524I6I5-F1
#
_entry.id   AF-A0A524I6I5-F1
#
_cell.length_a   1.000
_cell.length_b   1.000
_cell.length_c   1.000
_cell.angle_alpha   90.00
_cell.angle_beta   90.00
_cell.angle_gamma   90.00
#
_symmetry.space_group_name_H-M   'P 1'
#
loop_
_entity.id
_entity.type
_entity.pdbx_description
1 polymer ?
#
loop_
_entity_poly.entity_id
_entity_poly.type
_entity_poly.pdbx_seq_one_letter_code
_entity_poly.pdbx_strand_id
1 'polypeptide(L)' 'MNVYLQRYLGLDEDREFAKPAGFPTLRDLERDYIGFLLEITDHNRAEVSRILAISRSTLYHKLRRYELGDESVDPLLF' A
#
# COMPACT_ATOMS: atom_id res chain seq x y z
N MET A 1 -1.87 -0.63 -9.49
CA MET A 1 -2.51 0.35 -8.60
C MET A 1 -4.03 0.33 -8.78
N ASN A 2 -4.80 0.29 -7.69
CA ASN A 2 -6.27 0.28 -7.73
C ASN A 2 -6.86 1.57 -8.32
N VAL A 3 -7.84 1.45 -9.23
CA VAL A 3 -8.51 2.61 -9.87
C VAL A 3 -9.18 3.58 -8.89
N TYR A 4 -9.69 3.08 -7.77
CA TYR A 4 -10.31 3.91 -6.73
C TYR A 4 -9.27 4.69 -5.93
N LEU A 5 -8.10 4.11 -5.68
CA LEU A 5 -6.97 4.83 -5.09
C LEU A 5 -6.42 5.88 -6.05
N GLN A 6 -6.29 5.56 -7.33
CA GLN A 6 -5.83 6.52 -8.34
C GLN A 6 -6.73 7.75 -8.38
N ARG A 7 -8.06 7.56 -8.33
CA ARG A 7 -9.03 8.66 -8.24
C ARG A 7 -8.86 9.48 -6.96
N TYR A 8 -8.72 8.82 -5.80
CA TYR A 8 -8.54 9.51 -4.53
C TYR A 8 -7.23 10.33 -4.49
N LEU A 9 -6.16 9.77 -5.06
CA LEU A 9 -4.83 10.38 -5.11
C LEU A 9 -4.67 11.37 -6.28
N GLY A 10 -5.68 11.54 -7.14
CA GLY A 10 -5.62 12.44 -8.30
C GLY A 10 -4.58 12.03 -9.35
N LEU A 11 -4.25 10.74 -9.43
CA LEU A 11 -3.17 10.25 -10.30
C LEU A 11 -3.59 10.07 -11.77
N ASP A 12 -4.89 9.99 -12.05
CA ASP A 12 -5.44 9.84 -13.39
C ASP A 12 -6.71 10.70 -13.54
N GLU A 13 -6.63 11.85 -14.22
CA GLU A 13 -7.81 12.68 -14.57
C GLU A 13 -8.47 12.23 -15.89
N ASP A 14 -7.72 11.59 -16.80
CA ASP A 14 -8.15 11.31 -18.18
C ASP A 14 -8.71 9.89 -18.41
N ARG A 15 -8.71 9.02 -17.39
CA ARG A 15 -9.26 7.67 -17.56
C ARG A 15 -10.79 7.72 -17.48
N GLU A 16 -11.46 7.47 -18.61
CA GLU A 16 -12.86 7.08 -18.63
C GLU A 16 -13.01 5.84 -17.75
N PHE A 17 -13.52 6.04 -16.53
CA PHE A 17 -13.66 4.97 -15.55
C PHE A 17 -14.73 3.99 -16.05
N ALA A 18 -14.31 2.94 -16.75
CA ALA A 18 -15.15 1.79 -17.03
C ALA A 18 -15.78 1.37 -15.68
N LYS A 19 -17.12 1.39 -15.58
CA LYS A 19 -17.84 0.97 -14.37
C LYS A 19 -17.25 -0.38 -13.93
N PRO A 20 -16.50 -0.44 -12.83
CA PRO A 20 -15.86 -1.68 -12.46
C PRO A 20 -16.94 -2.71 -12.18
N ALA A 21 -16.70 -3.97 -12.52
CA ALA A 21 -17.64 -5.05 -12.22
C ALA A 21 -17.96 -5.19 -10.71
N GLY A 22 -17.21 -4.48 -9.84
CA GLY A 22 -17.50 -4.26 -8.42
C GLY A 22 -16.53 -3.26 -7.77
N PHE A 23 -16.80 -2.89 -6.52
CA PHE A 23 -15.88 -2.10 -5.69
C PHE A 23 -14.82 -3.00 -5.04
N PRO A 24 -13.55 -2.56 -4.92
CA PRO A 24 -12.53 -3.29 -4.21
C PRO A 24 -12.89 -3.40 -2.73
N THR A 25 -12.41 -4.45 -2.09
CA THR A 25 -12.56 -4.58 -0.64
C THR A 25 -11.62 -3.60 0.07
N LEU A 26 -11.89 -3.33 1.35
CA LEU A 26 -10.96 -2.58 2.21
C LEU A 26 -9.57 -3.22 2.23
N ARG A 27 -9.51 -4.56 2.20
CA ARG A 27 -8.25 -5.31 2.15
C ARG A 27 -7.46 -5.01 0.89
N ASP A 28 -8.12 -4.93 -0.27
CA ASP A 28 -7.47 -4.63 -1.54
C ASP A 28 -6.96 -3.19 -1.59
N LEU A 29 -7.78 -2.24 -1.12
CA LEU A 29 -7.39 -0.83 -1.01
C LEU A 29 -6.21 -0.65 -0.06
N GLU A 30 -6.25 -1.31 1.09
CA GLU A 30 -5.17 -1.25 2.06
C GLU A 30 -3.87 -1.82 1.50
N ARG A 31 -3.91 -3.00 0.87
CA ARG A 31 -2.74 -3.61 0.21
C ARG A 31 -2.13 -2.65 -0.81
N ASP A 32 -2.95 -2.15 -1.73
CA ASP A 32 -2.48 -1.33 -2.83
C ASP A 32 -1.92 0.01 -2.32
N TYR A 33 -2.52 0.59 -1.27
CA TYR A 33 -2.01 1.82 -0.67
C TYR A 33 -0.70 1.60 0.10
N ILE A 34 -0.55 0.49 0.83
CA ILE A 34 0.72 0.14 1.46
C ILE A 34 1.83 -0.05 0.42
N GLY A 35 1.53 -0.74 -0.69
CA GLY A 35 2.45 -0.92 -1.81
C GLY A 35 2.89 0.42 -2.41
N PHE A 36 1.91 1.29 -2.73
CA PHE A 36 2.17 2.65 -3.20
C PHE A 36 3.12 3.42 -2.28
N LEU A 37 2.84 3.43 -0.97
CA LEU A 37 3.64 4.15 -0.01
C LEU A 37 5.06 3.61 0.08
N LEU A 38 5.24 2.28 0.00
CA LEU A 38 6.58 1.69 -0.05
C LEU A 38 7.35 2.16 -1.29
N GLU A 39 6.74 2.16 -2.47
CA GLU A 39 7.38 2.61 -3.71
C GLU A 39 7.83 4.08 -3.62
N ILE A 40 6.93 5.00 -3.23
CA ILE A 40 7.25 6.44 -3.22
C ILE A 40 8.17 6.85 -2.07
N THR A 41 8.27 6.02 -1.02
CA THR A 41 9.15 6.29 0.14
C THR A 41 10.45 5.50 0.09
N ASP A 42 10.79 4.88 -1.06
CA ASP A 42 11.98 4.05 -1.22
C ASP A 42 12.09 2.96 -0.12
N HIS A 43 10.97 2.26 0.10
CA HIS A 43 10.79 1.21 1.09
C HIS A 43 11.04 1.63 2.56
N ASN A 44 10.99 2.92 2.88
CA ASN A 44 11.16 3.42 4.25
C ASN A 44 9.96 3.08 5.15
N ARG A 45 9.99 1.88 5.77
CA ARG A 45 8.93 1.37 6.66
C ARG A 45 8.61 2.31 7.83
N ALA A 46 9.56 3.12 8.28
CA ALA A 46 9.33 4.09 9.34
C ALA A 46 8.43 5.25 8.88
N GLU A 47 8.70 5.78 7.69
CA GLU A 47 7.88 6.80 7.02
C GLU A 47 6.49 6.23 6.72
N VAL A 48 6.42 5.05 6.10
CA VAL A 48 5.14 4.38 5.79
C VAL A 48 4.29 4.17 7.05
N SER A 49 4.88 3.73 8.16
CA SER A 49 4.15 3.58 9.43
C SER A 49 3.57 4.91 9.93
N ARG A 50 4.33 6.00 9.78
CA ARG A 50 3.88 7.35 10.16
C ARG A 50 2.74 7.83 9.26
N ILE A 51 2.86 7.68 7.95
CA ILE A 51 1.82 8.08 6.98
C ILE A 51 0.52 7.30 7.22
N LEU A 52 0.62 5.99 7.47
CA LEU A 52 -0.53 5.12 7.76
C LEU A 52 -1.10 5.31 9.17
N ALA A 53 -0.43 6.08 10.04
CA ALA A 53 -0.79 6.26 11.44
C ALA A 53 -0.96 4.92 12.20
N ILE A 54 -0.07 3.97 11.96
CA ILE A 54 -0.04 2.66 12.64
C ILE A 54 1.33 2.41 13.28
N SER A 55 1.38 1.46 14.21
CA SER A 55 2.67 1.02 14.75
C SER A 55 3.49 0.28 13.68
N ARG A 56 4.82 0.29 13.85
CA ARG A 56 5.73 -0.49 12.99
C ARG A 56 5.45 -1.99 13.04
N SER A 57 5.03 -2.52 14.20
CA SER A 57 4.65 -3.93 14.33
C SER A 57 3.38 -4.25 13.53
N THR A 58 2.38 -3.36 13.55
CA THR A 58 1.18 -3.50 12.71
C THR A 58 1.53 -3.44 11.23
N LEU A 59 2.40 -2.51 10.82
CA LEU A 59 2.88 -2.46 9.43
C LEU A 59 3.57 -3.78 9.06
N TYR A 60 4.51 -4.28 9.87
CA TYR A 60 5.19 -5.55 9.64
C TYR A 60 4.21 -6.71 9.42
N HIS A 61 3.18 -6.85 10.27
CA HIS A 61 2.18 -7.91 10.09
C HIS A 61 1.36 -7.76 8.80
N LYS A 62 1.05 -6.52 8.39
CA LYS A 62 0.37 -6.25 7.12
C LYS A 62 1.26 -6.57 5.93
N LEU A 63 2.54 -6.17 5.98
CA LEU A 63 3.54 -6.52 4.96
C LEU A 63 3.64 -8.02 4.75
N ARG A 64 3.78 -8.80 5.83
CA ARG A 64 3.80 -10.26 5.77
C ARG A 64 2.49 -10.85 5.25
N ARG A 65 1.34 -10.34 5.71
CA ARG A 65 0.01 -10.81 5.28
C ARG A 65 -0.28 -10.56 3.80
N TYR A 66 0.27 -9.49 3.26
CA TYR A 66 0.05 -9.06 1.89
C TYR A 66 1.19 -9.43 0.95
N GLU A 67 2.23 -10.09 1.46
CA GLU A 67 3.43 -10.47 0.70
C GLU A 67 4.07 -9.22 0.04
N LEU A 68 4.04 -8.10 0.78
CA LEU A 68 4.60 -6.81 0.36
C LEU A 68 5.94 -6.58 1.09
N GLY A 69 7.01 -6.46 0.33
CA GLY A 69 8.35 -6.21 0.85
C GLY A 69 9.40 -6.99 0.07
N ASP A 70 10.63 -6.48 0.08
CA ASP A 70 11.75 -7.15 -0.57
C ASP A 70 12.17 -8.38 0.25
N GLU A 71 12.37 -9.54 -0.40
CA GLU A 71 12.81 -10.80 0.23
C GLU A 71 14.18 -10.67 0.92
N SER A 72 14.89 -9.55 0.70
CA SER A 72 16.25 -9.28 1.14
C SER A 72 16.39 -8.81 2.59
N VAL A 73 15.30 -8.51 3.31
CA VAL A 73 15.39 -7.99 4.70
C VAL A 73 15.24 -9.13 5.71
N ASP A 74 16.39 -9.65 6.15
CA ASP A 74 16.56 -10.66 7.19
C ASP A 74 15.81 -10.26 8.51
N PRO A 75 14.96 -11.13 9.07
CA PRO A 75 14.19 -10.85 10.28
C PRO A 75 15.02 -10.66 11.58
N LEU A 76 16.35 -10.75 11.54
CA LEU A 76 17.22 -10.68 12.72
C LEU A 76 17.91 -9.33 12.98
N LEU A 77 17.55 -8.23 12.27
CA LEU A 77 18.21 -6.92 12.44
C LEU A 77 17.37 -5.84 13.18
N PHE A 78 16.66 -6.23 14.24
CA PHE A 78 16.11 -5.27 15.22
C PHE A 78 16.35 -5.72 16.65
#